data_AF-A0AAP3Z120-F1
#
_entry.id   AF-A0AAP3Z120-F1
#
_cell.length_a   1.000
_cell.length_b   1.000
_cell.length_c   1.000
_cell.angle_alpha   90.00
_cell.angle_beta   90.00
_cell.angle_gamma   90.00
#
_symmetry.space_group_name_H-M   'P 1'
#
loop_
_entity.id
_entity.type
_entity.pdbx_description
1 polymer ?
#
loop_
_entity_poly.entity_id
_entity_poly.type
_entity_poly.pdbx_seq_one_letter_code
_entity_poly.pdbx_strand_id
1 'polypeptide(L)'
;MADIFAQMLRDIDQYTKQKAQEAEGIMKDVINKKTGALSDSVEVERIEFANYKVGVNENKLINDERNAGNVNYVKFYFDGNRPHTIRAKNGGVLHWRLNGKDYYAKSVKHPGSKPHNFIQDTLDRMKK
;
A
#
# COMPACT_ATOMS: atom_id res chain seq x y z
N MET A 1 -7.31 28.21 -34.49
CA MET A 1 -8.42 27.44 -33.89
C MET A 1 -8.02 26.01 -33.54
N ALA A 2 -7.40 25.23 -34.44
CA ALA A 2 -6.93 23.87 -34.11
C ALA A 2 -5.91 23.81 -32.96
N ASP A 3 -5.09 24.86 -32.80
CA ASP A 3 -4.03 24.94 -31.80
C ASP A 3 -4.55 25.16 -30.36
N ILE A 4 -5.66 25.90 -30.19
CA ILE A 4 -6.23 26.21 -28.87
C ILE A 4 -6.84 24.95 -28.25
N PHE A 5 -7.60 24.17 -29.02
CA PHE A 5 -8.18 22.91 -28.51
C PHE A 5 -7.10 21.88 -28.19
N ALA A 6 -6.05 21.80 -29.00
CA ALA A 6 -4.90 20.93 -28.71
C ALA A 6 -4.19 21.35 -27.42
N GLN A 7 -4.01 22.64 -27.19
CA GLN A 7 -3.41 23.15 -25.95
C GLN A 7 -4.30 22.87 -24.74
N MET A 8 -5.61 23.13 -24.84
CA MET A 8 -6.56 22.84 -23.78
C MET A 8 -6.56 21.35 -23.40
N LEU A 9 -6.49 20.44 -24.38
CA LEU A 9 -6.39 19.00 -24.10
C LEU A 9 -5.07 18.66 -23.38
N ARG A 10 -3.94 19.24 -23.78
CA ARG A 10 -2.67 19.04 -23.06
C ARG A 10 -2.74 19.53 -21.62
N ASP A 11 -3.35 20.69 -21.40
CA ASP A 11 -3.48 21.28 -20.07
C ASP A 11 -4.35 20.40 -19.16
N ILE A 12 -5.43 19.82 -19.68
CA ILE A 12 -6.27 18.86 -18.96
C ILE A 12 -5.45 17.63 -18.56
N ASP A 13 -4.71 17.02 -19.49
CA ASP A 13 -3.91 15.82 -19.18
C ASP A 13 -2.80 16.11 -18.16
N GLN A 14 -2.13 17.27 -18.28
CA GLN A 14 -1.11 17.71 -17.32
C GLN A 14 -1.71 17.97 -15.93
N TYR A 15 -2.84 18.65 -15.86
CA TYR A 15 -3.53 18.92 -14.60
C TYR A 15 -3.96 17.61 -13.93
N THR A 16 -4.57 16.68 -14.67
CA THR A 16 -4.96 15.38 -14.13
C THR A 16 -3.74 14.59 -13.65
N LYS A 17 -2.64 14.61 -14.41
CA LYS A 17 -1.38 13.97 -13.98
C LYS A 17 -0.87 14.57 -12.67
N GLN A 18 -0.87 15.89 -12.54
CA GLN A 18 -0.43 16.58 -11.31
C GLN A 18 -1.29 16.15 -10.12
N LYS A 19 -2.62 16.10 -10.28
CA LYS A 19 -3.54 15.62 -9.23
C LYS A 19 -3.34 14.15 -8.88
N ALA A 20 -3.00 13.30 -9.84
CA ALA A 20 -2.65 11.92 -9.58
C ALA A 20 -1.36 11.79 -8.76
N GLN A 21 -0.33 12.58 -9.09
CA GLN A 21 0.94 12.62 -8.34
C GLN A 21 0.77 13.20 -6.92
N GLU A 22 -0.11 14.19 -6.76
CA GLU A 22 -0.50 14.71 -5.44
C GLU A 22 -1.16 13.61 -4.60
N ALA A 23 -2.13 12.88 -5.19
CA ALA A 23 -2.77 11.75 -4.54
C ALA A 23 -1.78 10.65 -4.15
N GLU A 24 -0.81 10.33 -5.02
CA GLU A 24 0.27 9.38 -4.73
C GLU A 24 1.10 9.82 -3.52
N GLY A 25 1.54 11.08 -3.50
CA GLY A 25 2.33 11.64 -2.41
C GLY A 25 1.57 11.62 -1.08
N ILE A 26 0.31 12.01 -1.09
CA ILE A 26 -0.56 11.97 0.09
C ILE A 26 -0.77 10.53 0.56
N MET A 27 -1.05 9.61 -0.37
CA MET A 27 -1.27 8.19 -0.05
C MET A 27 -0.03 7.56 0.60
N LYS A 28 1.16 7.87 0.08
CA LYS A 28 2.45 7.48 0.68
C LYS A 28 2.67 8.06 2.08
N ASP A 29 2.13 9.24 2.35
CA ASP A 29 2.26 9.88 3.66
C ASP A 29 1.29 9.30 4.70
N VAL A 30 0.03 9.05 4.32
CA VAL A 30 -0.96 8.51 5.26
C VAL A 30 -0.66 7.06 5.64
N ILE A 31 -0.10 6.25 4.73
CA ILE A 31 0.25 4.86 5.02
C ILE A 31 1.31 4.78 6.14
N ASN A 32 0.94 4.13 7.26
CA ASN A 32 1.86 3.84 8.37
C ASN A 32 3.09 3.05 7.90
N LYS A 33 4.28 3.54 8.26
CA LYS A 33 5.56 2.99 7.81
C LYS A 33 6.19 2.13 8.90
N LYS A 34 6.18 0.81 8.70
CA LYS A 34 7.02 -0.13 9.48
C LYS A 34 8.34 -0.41 8.77
N THR A 35 8.26 -0.91 7.54
CA THR A 35 9.42 -1.14 6.66
C THR A 35 9.47 -0.17 5.47
N GLY A 36 8.35 0.48 5.14
CA GLY A 36 8.19 1.34 3.96
C GLY A 36 7.65 0.63 2.73
N ALA A 37 7.72 -0.70 2.64
CA ALA A 37 7.37 -1.46 1.43
C ALA A 37 5.97 -1.15 0.85
N LEU A 38 4.94 -1.08 1.69
CA LEU A 38 3.58 -0.74 1.25
C LEU A 38 3.44 0.71 0.75
N SER A 39 4.11 1.65 1.40
CA SER A 39 4.10 3.05 0.95
C SER A 39 4.85 3.16 -0.38
N ASP A 40 6.02 2.56 -0.49
CA ASP A 40 6.87 2.67 -1.67
C ASP A 40 6.31 1.94 -2.90
N SER A 41 5.37 1.01 -2.71
CA SER A 41 4.64 0.34 -3.77
C SER A 41 3.43 1.13 -4.31
N VAL A 42 3.09 2.28 -3.71
CA VAL A 42 2.08 3.19 -4.29
C VAL A 42 2.65 3.86 -5.53
N GLU A 43 1.91 3.81 -6.63
CA GLU A 43 2.32 4.33 -7.94
C GLU A 43 1.16 5.00 -8.67
N VAL A 44 1.52 5.85 -9.63
CA VAL A 44 0.62 6.44 -10.63
C VAL A 44 0.83 5.74 -11.96
N GLU A 45 -0.26 5.22 -12.52
CA GLU A 45 -0.28 4.58 -13.84
C GLU A 45 -1.22 5.37 -14.74
N ARG A 46 -0.75 5.78 -15.92
CA ARG A 46 -1.62 6.38 -16.94
C ARG A 46 -2.35 5.25 -17.67
N ILE A 47 -3.68 5.24 -17.59
CA ILE A 47 -4.51 4.27 -18.29
C ILE A 47 -4.83 4.79 -19.70
N GLU A 48 -5.32 6.02 -19.78
CA GLU A 48 -5.70 6.68 -21.03
C GLU A 48 -5.43 8.20 -20.96
N PHE A 49 -5.82 8.95 -21.98
CA PHE A 49 -5.74 10.41 -21.97
C PHE A 49 -6.54 10.99 -20.80
N ALA A 50 -5.89 11.84 -19.98
CA ALA A 50 -6.47 12.44 -18.78
C ALA A 50 -7.09 11.42 -17.80
N ASN A 51 -6.66 10.15 -17.83
CA ASN A 51 -7.13 9.09 -16.95
C ASN A 51 -5.93 8.37 -16.31
N TYR A 52 -5.79 8.58 -15.01
CA TYR A 52 -4.68 8.08 -14.20
C TYR A 52 -5.24 7.25 -13.05
N LYS A 53 -4.63 6.09 -12.83
CA LYS A 53 -4.87 5.22 -11.69
C LYS A 53 -3.80 5.49 -10.64
N VAL A 54 -4.23 5.65 -9.38
CA VAL A 54 -3.34 5.79 -8.23
C VAL A 54 -3.64 4.67 -7.27
N GLY A 55 -2.64 3.89 -6.89
CA GLY A 55 -2.84 2.77 -5.98
C GLY A 55 -1.60 1.93 -5.76
N VAL A 56 -1.80 0.80 -5.09
CA VAL A 56 -0.71 -0.13 -4.75
C VAL A 56 -0.38 -1.01 -5.95
N ASN A 57 0.88 -1.00 -6.38
CA ASN A 57 1.44 -1.99 -7.28
C ASN A 57 1.70 -3.29 -6.51
N GLU A 58 0.81 -4.27 -6.69
CA GLU A 58 0.87 -5.54 -5.96
C GLU A 58 2.13 -6.34 -6.27
N ASN A 59 2.57 -6.35 -7.54
CA ASN A 59 3.77 -7.07 -7.94
C ASN A 59 5.01 -6.46 -7.28
N LYS A 60 5.10 -5.13 -7.24
CA LYS A 60 6.18 -4.44 -6.54
C LYS A 60 6.18 -4.74 -5.04
N LEU A 61 5.00 -4.76 -4.41
CA LEU A 61 4.86 -5.09 -2.99
C LEU A 61 5.26 -6.52 -2.66
N ILE A 62 4.82 -7.49 -3.48
CA ILE A 62 5.09 -8.92 -3.28
C ILE A 62 6.59 -9.20 -3.43
N ASN A 63 7.26 -8.54 -4.38
CA ASN A 63 8.68 -8.77 -4.68
C ASN A 63 9.64 -7.86 -3.90
N ASP A 64 9.14 -7.00 -3.01
CA ASP A 64 9.99 -6.15 -2.17
C ASP A 64 10.72 -7.00 -1.11
N GLU A 65 12.05 -6.90 -1.05
CA GLU A 65 12.89 -7.68 -0.12
C GLU A 65 12.51 -7.48 1.37
N ARG A 66 11.89 -6.34 1.71
CA ARG A 66 11.43 -6.04 3.08
C ARG A 66 10.11 -6.74 3.40
N ASN A 67 9.41 -7.28 2.40
CA ASN A 67 8.24 -8.12 2.55
C ASN A 67 8.66 -9.59 2.71
N ALA A 68 9.13 -9.95 3.91
CA ALA A 68 9.63 -11.30 4.20
C ALA A 68 8.66 -12.45 3.88
N GLY A 69 7.36 -12.18 3.75
CA GLY A 69 6.37 -13.17 3.38
C GLY A 69 6.10 -13.30 1.88
N ASN A 70 6.59 -12.38 1.05
CA ASN A 70 6.24 -12.26 -0.37
C ASN A 70 4.72 -12.37 -0.61
N VAL A 71 3.94 -11.71 0.25
CA VAL A 71 2.47 -11.76 0.22
C VAL A 71 1.88 -10.39 -0.05
N ASN A 72 0.77 -10.34 -0.76
CA ASN A 72 -0.08 -9.15 -0.80
C ASN A 72 -0.83 -9.02 0.53
N TYR A 73 -0.38 -8.11 1.38
CA TYR A 73 -1.00 -7.84 2.68
C TYR A 73 -1.90 -6.59 2.71
N VAL A 74 -2.17 -5.97 1.55
CA VAL A 74 -2.94 -4.71 1.45
C VAL A 74 -4.33 -4.88 2.07
N LYS A 75 -5.04 -5.96 1.76
CA LYS A 75 -6.38 -6.21 2.30
C LYS A 75 -6.39 -6.28 3.83
N PHE A 76 -5.44 -7.00 4.42
CA PHE A 76 -5.32 -7.13 5.87
C PHE A 76 -4.95 -5.82 6.56
N TYR A 77 -4.23 -4.95 5.86
CA TYR A 77 -3.91 -3.60 6.33
C TYR A 77 -5.15 -2.69 6.29
N PHE A 78 -5.89 -2.74 5.18
CA PHE A 78 -7.09 -1.93 4.97
C PHE A 78 -8.23 -2.33 5.92
N ASP A 79 -8.56 -3.61 5.97
CA ASP A 79 -9.68 -4.15 6.77
C ASP A 79 -9.31 -4.39 8.24
N GLY A 80 -8.02 -4.45 8.56
CA GLY A 80 -7.55 -4.97 9.84
C GLY A 80 -7.78 -6.48 9.96
N ASN A 81 -7.47 -7.02 11.14
CA ASN A 81 -7.61 -8.44 11.43
C ASN A 81 -8.11 -8.66 12.85
N ARG A 82 -8.93 -9.71 13.04
CA ARG A 82 -9.36 -10.13 14.37
C ARG A 82 -8.22 -10.85 15.11
N PRO A 83 -8.21 -10.84 16.46
CA PRO A 83 -7.30 -11.69 17.22
C PRO A 83 -7.44 -13.16 16.79
N HIS A 84 -6.32 -13.83 16.55
CA HIS A 84 -6.32 -15.20 16.06
C HIS A 84 -5.09 -15.96 16.56
N THR A 85 -5.12 -17.29 16.43
CA THR A 85 -3.99 -18.15 16.79
C THR A 85 -3.27 -18.61 15.54
N ILE A 86 -1.97 -18.32 15.45
CA ILE A 86 -1.08 -18.88 14.44
C ILE A 86 -0.56 -20.21 14.99
N ARG A 87 -0.61 -21.28 14.20
CA ARG A 87 -0.16 -22.63 14.60
C ARG A 87 0.88 -23.15 13.63
N ALA A 88 1.90 -23.81 14.16
CA ALA A 88 2.85 -24.56 13.35
C ALA A 88 2.13 -25.68 12.59
N LYS A 89 2.48 -25.87 11.31
CA LYS A 89 1.99 -26.99 10.49
C LYS A 89 3.12 -27.97 10.21
N ASN A 90 3.87 -27.76 9.13
CA ASN A 90 4.81 -28.76 8.62
C ASN A 90 6.13 -28.83 9.41
N GLY A 91 6.59 -27.73 10.01
CA GLY A 91 7.86 -27.66 10.75
C GLY A 91 7.77 -28.01 12.24
N GLY A 92 6.59 -28.37 12.77
CA GLY A 92 6.38 -28.70 14.18
C GLY A 92 6.47 -27.53 15.17
N VAL A 93 7.23 -26.48 14.85
CA VAL A 93 7.34 -25.24 15.62
C VAL A 93 7.37 -24.02 14.69
N LEU A 94 6.86 -22.90 15.20
CA LEU A 94 7.10 -21.56 14.67
C LEU A 94 8.43 -21.05 15.22
N HIS A 95 9.15 -20.26 14.44
CA HIS A 95 10.40 -19.63 14.84
C HIS A 95 10.40 -18.16 14.41
N TRP A 96 10.85 -17.27 15.29
CA TRP A 96 11.09 -15.87 14.97
C TRP A 96 12.21 -15.30 15.83
N ARG A 97 12.85 -14.23 15.34
CA ARG A 97 13.92 -13.52 16.05
C ARG A 97 13.43 -12.17 16.53
N LEU A 98 13.66 -11.85 17.81
CA LEU A 98 13.31 -10.57 18.42
C LEU A 98 14.46 -10.11 19.32
N ASN A 99 14.94 -8.88 19.13
CA ASN A 99 16.06 -8.30 19.88
C ASN A 99 17.30 -9.23 19.93
N GLY A 100 17.63 -9.84 18.78
CA GLY A 100 18.77 -10.75 18.64
C GLY A 100 18.56 -12.17 19.17
N LYS A 101 17.46 -12.44 19.88
CA LYS A 101 17.13 -13.75 20.47
C LYS A 101 16.13 -14.54 19.63
N ASP A 102 16.34 -15.85 19.54
CA ASP A 102 15.44 -16.78 18.87
C ASP A 102 14.33 -17.27 19.80
N TYR A 103 13.12 -17.34 19.26
CA TYR A 103 11.92 -17.79 19.95
C TYR A 103 11.27 -18.93 19.17
N TYR A 104 10.80 -19.95 19.88
CA TYR A 104 10.15 -21.11 19.32
C TYR A 104 8.82 -21.39 20.03
N ALA A 105 7.76 -21.69 19.28
CA ALA A 105 6.47 -22.03 19.85
C ALA A 105 5.64 -22.92 18.91
N LYS A 106 4.80 -23.81 19.47
CA LYS A 106 3.81 -24.57 18.65
C LYS A 106 2.67 -23.67 18.15
N SER A 107 2.37 -22.60 18.88
CA SER A 107 1.35 -21.63 18.52
C SER A 107 1.61 -20.26 19.15
N VAL A 108 1.16 -19.19 18.48
CA VAL A 108 1.21 -17.81 18.97
C VAL A 108 -0.20 -17.22 18.92
N LYS A 109 -0.62 -16.55 20.01
CA LYS A 109 -1.84 -15.74 20.02
C LYS A 109 -1.50 -14.36 19.45
N HIS A 110 -1.89 -14.11 18.20
CA HIS A 110 -1.65 -12.83 17.56
C HIS A 110 -2.78 -11.86 17.92
N PRO A 111 -2.47 -10.65 18.45
CA PRO A 111 -3.49 -9.64 18.68
C PRO A 111 -4.12 -9.21 17.34
N GLY A 112 -5.35 -8.73 17.37
CA GLY A 112 -5.94 -8.14 16.16
C GLY A 112 -5.20 -6.86 15.74
N SER A 113 -5.34 -6.48 14.47
CA SER A 113 -4.95 -5.16 13.97
C SER A 113 -6.20 -4.34 13.67
N LYS A 114 -6.14 -3.03 13.94
CA LYS A 114 -7.22 -2.11 13.55
C LYS A 114 -7.17 -1.86 12.03
N PRO A 115 -8.32 -1.68 11.37
CA PRO A 115 -8.36 -1.23 9.98
C PRO A 115 -7.70 0.13 9.81
N HIS A 116 -7.15 0.37 8.63
CA HIS A 116 -6.67 1.68 8.23
C HIS A 116 -7.07 1.95 6.77
N ASN A 117 -8.12 2.75 6.60
CA ASN A 117 -8.63 3.14 5.29
C ASN A 117 -7.81 4.31 4.71
N PHE A 118 -6.57 4.00 4.32
CA PHE A 118 -5.64 4.96 3.76
C PHE A 118 -6.14 5.60 2.46
N ILE A 119 -7.08 4.97 1.75
CA ILE A 119 -7.72 5.55 0.56
C ILE A 119 -8.61 6.72 0.97
N GLN A 120 -9.48 6.53 1.97
CA GLN A 120 -10.33 7.59 2.48
C GLN A 120 -9.51 8.73 3.09
N ASP A 121 -8.47 8.41 3.85
CA ASP A 121 -7.57 9.41 4.43
C ASP A 121 -6.83 10.22 3.34
N THR A 122 -6.49 9.58 2.22
CA THR A 122 -5.93 10.27 1.04
C THR A 122 -6.94 11.26 0.46
N LEU A 123 -8.17 10.80 0.20
CA LEU A 123 -9.23 11.63 -0.36
C LEU A 123 -9.58 12.82 0.55
N ASP A 124 -9.60 12.62 1.86
CA ASP A 124 -9.94 13.68 2.81
C ASP A 124 -8.82 14.72 2.95
N ARG A 125 -7.57 14.34 2.68
CA ARG A 125 -6.46 15.30 2.58
C ARG A 125 -6.45 16.07 1.27
N MET A 126 -6.83 15.43 0.15
CA MET A 126 -6.95 16.11 -1.14
C MET A 126 -8.05 17.18 -1.19
N LYS A 127 -9.04 17.10 -0.30
CA LYS A 127 -10.14 18.08 -0.20
C LYS A 127 -9.77 19.36 0.56
N LYS A 128 -8.69 19.34 1.34
CA LYS A 128 -8.25 20.48 2.16
C LYS A 128 -7.37 21.41 1.35
#